data_AF-A0A1K1NG15-F1
#
_entry.id   AF-A0A1K1NG15-F1
#
_cell.length_a   1.000
_cell.length_b   1.000
_cell.length_c   1.000
_cell.angle_alpha   90.00
_cell.angle_beta   90.00
_cell.angle_gamma   90.00
#
_symmetry.space_group_name_H-M   'P 1'
#
loop_
_entity.id
_entity.type
_entity.pdbx_description
1 polymer ?
#
loop_
_entity_poly.entity_id
_entity_poly.type
_entity_poly.pdbx_seq_one_letter_code
_entity_poly.pdbx_strand_id
1 'polypeptide(L)'
;MRTICFLFVFFCFQQLKAQTLHVGGEVTKKLDLGQADLSRMKRTTVISKDKDGKDHIYKGVAVSEILNLAGVTTGAQLRGENLSKYLLVTCADGYTVVFSLAELDEAFTDRVVILADEADGQALPVDKGPWRIVVPGEKKPARSCFRVTSFNIGFAK
;
A
#
# COMPACT_ATOMS: atom_id res chain seq x y z
N MET A 1 -9.85 -62.73 9.97
CA MET A 1 -8.91 -61.71 9.47
C MET A 1 -9.67 -60.73 8.58
N ARG A 2 -10.00 -59.53 9.08
CA ARG A 2 -10.58 -58.44 8.28
C ARG A 2 -9.76 -57.19 8.57
N THR A 3 -8.88 -56.86 7.64
CA THR A 3 -8.00 -55.70 7.69
C THR A 3 -8.82 -54.45 7.36
N ILE A 4 -9.00 -53.57 8.33
CA ILE A 4 -9.60 -52.24 8.13
C ILE A 4 -8.43 -51.29 7.82
N CYS A 5 -8.38 -50.82 6.57
CA CYS A 5 -7.42 -49.82 6.12
C CYS A 5 -7.99 -48.44 6.47
N PHE A 6 -7.44 -47.77 7.49
CA PHE A 6 -7.74 -46.38 7.80
C PHE A 6 -7.01 -45.48 6.79
N LEU A 7 -7.74 -44.97 5.79
CA LEU A 7 -7.26 -43.86 4.97
C LEU A 7 -7.23 -42.58 5.84
N PHE A 8 -6.05 -42.24 6.36
CA PHE A 8 -5.82 -40.98 7.05
C PHE A 8 -5.62 -39.88 5.98
N VAL A 9 -6.70 -39.18 5.63
CA VAL A 9 -6.62 -38.00 4.74
C VAL A 9 -5.96 -36.87 5.54
N PHE A 10 -4.66 -36.68 5.31
CA PHE A 10 -3.89 -35.57 5.89
C PHE A 10 -4.27 -34.28 5.16
N PHE A 11 -5.34 -33.62 5.62
CA PHE A 11 -5.73 -32.30 5.13
C PHE A 11 -4.71 -31.28 5.66
N CYS A 12 -3.69 -31.01 4.86
CA CYS A 12 -2.69 -29.98 5.14
C CYS A 12 -3.39 -28.61 5.11
N PHE A 13 -3.80 -28.10 6.27
CA PHE A 13 -4.25 -26.73 6.44
C PHE A 13 -3.05 -25.81 6.18
N GLN A 14 -2.90 -25.37 4.92
CA GLN A 14 -1.98 -24.27 4.62
C GLN A 14 -2.54 -23.00 5.23
N GLN A 15 -1.93 -22.54 6.31
CA GLN A 15 -2.21 -21.26 6.91
C GLN A 15 -1.80 -20.17 5.91
N LEU A 16 -2.77 -19.53 5.26
CA LEU A 16 -2.54 -18.31 4.50
C LEU A 16 -1.94 -17.28 5.46
N LYS A 17 -0.64 -17.00 5.32
CA LYS A 17 -0.04 -15.87 6.01
C LYS A 17 -0.64 -14.61 5.40
N ALA A 18 -1.41 -13.88 6.20
CA ALA A 18 -1.84 -12.54 5.82
C ALA A 18 -0.60 -11.69 5.54
N GLN A 19 -0.58 -11.00 4.40
CA GLN A 19 0.47 -10.03 4.11
C GLN A 19 0.43 -8.92 5.16
N THR A 20 1.60 -8.37 5.50
CA THR A 20 1.76 -7.24 6.42
C THR A 20 2.46 -6.12 5.67
N LEU A 21 1.98 -4.89 5.83
CA LEU A 21 2.65 -3.69 5.32
C LEU A 21 3.62 -3.21 6.39
N HIS A 22 4.91 -3.22 6.05
CA HIS A 22 5.96 -2.74 6.94
C HIS A 22 6.22 -1.25 6.68
N VAL A 23 6.13 -0.42 7.71
CA VAL A 23 6.42 1.02 7.63
C VAL A 23 7.63 1.34 8.50
N GLY A 24 8.67 1.91 7.90
CA GLY A 24 9.94 2.19 8.57
C GLY A 24 10.78 3.26 7.90
N GLY A 25 12.08 3.27 8.21
CA GLY A 25 13.00 4.35 7.82
C GLY A 25 12.96 5.49 8.82
N GLU A 26 12.98 6.73 8.32
CA GLU A 26 12.86 7.96 9.11
C GLU A 26 11.41 8.17 9.59
N VAL A 27 11.02 7.40 10.59
CA VAL A 27 9.70 7.42 11.24
C VAL A 27 9.88 7.46 12.75
N THR A 28 8.97 8.13 13.48
CA THR A 28 8.99 8.08 14.95
C THR A 28 8.44 6.77 15.50
N LYS A 29 7.55 6.10 14.74
CA LYS A 29 6.96 4.81 15.09
C LYS A 29 6.97 3.87 13.89
N LYS A 30 7.73 2.77 13.99
CA LYS A 30 7.64 1.66 13.03
C LYS A 30 6.27 0.99 13.13
N LEU A 31 5.68 0.63 12.00
CA LEU A 31 4.37 -0.02 11.95
C LEU A 31 4.45 -1.33 11.16
N ASP A 32 3.68 -2.29 11.63
CA ASP A 32 3.37 -3.54 10.93
C ASP A 32 1.84 -3.59 10.81
N LEU A 33 1.31 -3.24 9.64
CA LEU A 33 -0.14 -3.09 9.43
C LEU A 33 -0.69 -4.26 8.63
N GLY A 34 -1.63 -5.00 9.21
CA GLY A 34 -2.39 -6.03 8.50
C GLY A 34 -3.69 -5.48 7.92
N GLN A 35 -4.44 -6.35 7.23
CA GLN A 35 -5.76 -6.00 6.67
C GLN A 35 -6.74 -5.47 7.73
N ALA A 36 -6.72 -6.05 8.94
CA ALA A 36 -7.58 -5.62 10.04
C ALA A 36 -7.24 -4.20 10.51
N ASP A 37 -5.98 -3.79 10.45
CA ASP A 37 -5.57 -2.44 10.83
C ASP A 37 -5.98 -1.42 9.77
N LEU A 38 -5.66 -1.71 8.50
CA LEU A 38 -5.95 -0.83 7.37
C LEU A 38 -7.46 -0.66 7.10
N SER A 39 -8.28 -1.68 7.38
CA SER A 39 -9.74 -1.61 7.22
C SER A 39 -10.42 -0.72 8.27
N ARG A 40 -9.79 -0.53 9.44
CA ARG A 40 -10.28 0.37 10.49
C ARG A 40 -9.88 1.84 10.28
N MET A 41 -8.94 2.10 9.38
CA MET A 41 -8.52 3.47 9.04
C MET A 41 -9.55 4.17 8.15
N LYS A 42 -9.46 5.49 8.07
CA LYS A 42 -10.28 6.29 7.15
C LYS A 42 -10.14 5.79 5.72
N ARG A 43 -11.26 5.44 5.11
CA ARG A 43 -11.33 4.86 3.76
C ARG A 43 -11.53 5.96 2.73
N THR A 44 -10.69 5.98 1.71
CA THR A 44 -10.70 6.96 0.63
C THR A 44 -10.95 6.26 -0.70
N THR A 45 -11.75 6.88 -1.55
CA THR A 45 -12.03 6.42 -2.91
C THR A 45 -11.39 7.37 -3.93
N VAL A 46 -10.73 6.81 -4.93
CA VAL A 46 -10.16 7.57 -6.05
C VAL A 46 -10.49 6.91 -7.38
N ILE A 47 -10.54 7.70 -8.44
CA ILE A 47 -10.70 7.20 -9.81
C ILE A 47 -9.34 7.22 -10.50
N SER A 48 -8.97 6.12 -11.15
CA SER A 48 -7.78 6.05 -12.00
C SER A 48 -8.06 5.29 -13.28
N LYS A 49 -7.44 5.74 -14.37
CA LYS A 49 -7.51 5.06 -15.66
C LYS A 49 -6.56 3.87 -15.71
N ASP A 50 -6.98 2.81 -16.38
CA ASP A 50 -6.08 1.73 -16.79
C ASP A 50 -5.29 2.11 -18.06
N LYS A 51 -4.56 1.14 -18.63
CA LYS A 51 -3.76 1.34 -19.85
C LYS A 51 -4.61 1.59 -21.10
N ASP A 52 -5.87 1.17 -21.08
CA ASP A 52 -6.82 1.29 -22.18
C ASP A 52 -7.71 2.56 -22.04
N GLY A 53 -7.47 3.36 -20.99
CA GLY A 53 -8.17 4.61 -20.72
C GLY A 53 -9.49 4.45 -19.96
N LYS A 54 -9.83 3.22 -19.53
CA LYS A 54 -11.04 2.93 -18.77
C LYS A 54 -10.87 3.36 -17.32
N ASP A 55 -11.89 4.03 -16.79
CA ASP A 55 -11.93 4.42 -15.38
C ASP A 55 -12.23 3.23 -14.48
N HIS A 56 -11.48 3.15 -13.39
CA HIS A 56 -11.68 2.21 -12.30
C HIS A 56 -11.79 2.96 -10.98
N ILE A 57 -12.70 2.50 -10.11
CA ILE A 57 -12.91 3.07 -8.78
C ILE A 57 -12.10 2.24 -7.78
N TYR A 58 -11.06 2.85 -7.21
CA TYR A 58 -10.24 2.21 -6.19
C TYR A 58 -10.61 2.72 -4.81
N LYS A 59 -10.60 1.83 -3.83
CA LYS A 59 -10.84 2.17 -2.42
C LYS A 59 -9.71 1.62 -1.56
N GLY A 60 -9.30 2.43 -0.59
CA GLY A 60 -8.08 2.20 0.17
C GLY A 60 -7.93 3.14 1.34
N VAL A 61 -6.72 3.20 1.88
CA VAL A 61 -6.28 4.21 2.85
C VAL A 61 -5.39 5.22 2.12
N ALA A 62 -5.57 6.51 2.38
CA ALA A 62 -4.64 7.50 1.87
C ALA A 62 -3.22 7.24 2.42
N VAL A 63 -2.21 7.34 1.56
CA VAL A 63 -0.82 7.10 1.97
C VAL A 63 -0.42 8.09 3.08
N SER A 64 -0.87 9.34 2.98
CA SER A 64 -0.68 10.38 4.00
C SER A 64 -1.13 9.96 5.41
N GLU A 65 -2.28 9.29 5.53
CA GLU A 65 -2.83 8.82 6.81
C GLU A 65 -1.92 7.75 7.43
N ILE A 66 -1.34 6.86 6.61
CA ILE A 66 -0.38 5.84 7.08
C ILE A 66 0.93 6.51 7.54
N LEU A 67 1.41 7.50 6.78
CA LEU A 67 2.63 8.24 7.14
C LEU A 67 2.44 9.07 8.42
N ASN A 68 1.28 9.70 8.59
CA ASN A 68 0.91 10.42 9.82
C ASN A 68 0.87 9.47 11.01
N LEU A 69 0.29 8.27 10.86
CA LEU A 69 0.28 7.25 11.92
C LEU A 69 1.69 6.78 12.32
N ALA A 70 2.64 6.78 11.39
CA ALA A 70 4.04 6.45 11.63
C ALA A 70 4.85 7.65 12.20
N GLY A 71 4.25 8.83 12.25
CA GLY A 71 4.88 10.08 12.70
C GLY A 71 5.93 10.62 11.74
N VAL A 72 5.65 10.52 10.43
CA VAL A 72 6.46 11.16 9.39
C VAL A 72 6.30 12.67 9.44
N THR A 73 7.35 13.40 9.07
CA THR A 73 7.33 14.86 8.93
C THR A 73 6.39 15.29 7.79
N THR A 74 5.32 16.02 8.12
CA THR A 74 4.29 16.49 7.18
C THR A 74 3.91 17.95 7.42
N GLY A 75 3.08 18.51 6.53
CA GLY A 75 2.52 19.86 6.58
C GLY A 75 3.59 20.95 6.72
N ALA A 76 3.38 21.85 7.69
CA ALA A 76 4.29 22.97 7.95
C ALA A 76 5.73 22.55 8.33
N GLN A 77 5.95 21.29 8.73
CA GLN A 77 7.28 20.77 9.03
C GLN A 77 8.06 20.37 7.77
N LEU A 78 7.35 20.16 6.65
CA LEU A 78 7.94 19.76 5.38
C LEU A 78 8.56 20.96 4.64
N ARG A 79 9.66 21.48 5.19
CA ARG A 79 10.40 22.64 4.70
C ARG A 79 11.90 22.44 4.85
N GLY A 80 12.70 23.22 4.12
CA GLY A 80 14.16 23.13 4.17
C GLY A 80 14.64 21.73 3.78
N GLU A 81 15.55 21.15 4.57
CA GLU A 81 16.08 19.79 4.32
C GLU A 81 15.01 18.69 4.32
N ASN A 82 13.86 18.90 5.01
CA ASN A 82 12.79 17.92 5.01
C ASN A 82 12.12 17.76 3.63
N LEU A 83 12.29 18.72 2.70
CA LEU A 83 11.79 18.59 1.33
C LEU A 83 12.59 17.58 0.50
N SER A 84 13.78 17.15 0.94
CA SER A 84 14.51 16.05 0.29
C SER A 84 14.10 14.67 0.83
N LYS A 85 13.17 14.61 1.78
CA LYS A 85 12.61 13.33 2.24
C LYS A 85 11.71 12.72 1.18
N TYR A 86 11.75 11.40 1.11
CA TYR A 86 10.95 10.62 0.17
C TYR A 86 10.39 9.37 0.82
N LEU A 87 9.30 8.87 0.24
CA LEU A 87 8.78 7.53 0.45
C LEU A 87 9.30 6.62 -0.66
N LEU A 88 10.01 5.56 -0.29
CA LEU A 88 10.29 4.40 -1.14
C LEU A 88 9.25 3.32 -0.86
N VAL A 89 8.51 2.93 -1.89
CA VAL A 89 7.54 1.84 -1.83
C VAL A 89 8.16 0.60 -2.48
N THR A 90 8.09 -0.54 -1.80
CA THR A 90 8.58 -1.82 -2.31
C THR A 90 7.43 -2.80 -2.51
N CYS A 91 7.48 -3.56 -3.60
CA CYS A 91 6.52 -4.59 -3.97
C CYS A 91 7.08 -5.99 -3.75
N ALA A 92 6.20 -7.00 -3.71
CA ALA A 92 6.58 -8.39 -3.47
C ALA A 92 7.52 -8.98 -4.54
N ASP A 93 7.57 -8.44 -5.76
CA ASP A 93 8.52 -8.80 -6.83
C ASP A 93 9.81 -7.98 -6.83
N GLY A 94 10.03 -7.13 -5.82
CA GLY A 94 11.18 -6.24 -5.75
C GLY A 94 11.04 -4.97 -6.60
N TYR A 95 9.90 -4.76 -7.26
CA TYR A 95 9.63 -3.48 -7.92
C TYR A 95 9.56 -2.36 -6.89
N THR A 96 10.21 -1.23 -7.18
CA THR A 96 10.26 -0.07 -6.29
C THR A 96 9.85 1.20 -7.00
N VAL A 97 9.15 2.07 -6.27
CA VAL A 97 8.74 3.39 -6.75
C VAL A 97 8.97 4.42 -5.66
N VAL A 98 9.24 5.66 -6.06
CA VAL A 98 9.56 6.76 -5.14
C VAL A 98 8.53 7.88 -5.28
N PHE A 99 8.19 8.48 -4.14
CA PHE A 99 7.41 9.69 -4.03
C PHE A 99 8.15 10.69 -3.14
N SER A 100 8.24 11.95 -3.54
CA SER A 100 8.58 13.00 -2.58
C SER A 100 7.48 13.07 -1.52
N LEU A 101 7.81 13.46 -0.28
CA LEU A 101 6.76 13.61 0.74
C LEU A 101 5.74 14.70 0.37
N ALA A 102 6.16 15.74 -0.37
CA ALA A 102 5.27 16.82 -0.81
C ALA A 102 4.20 16.34 -1.83
N GLU A 103 4.49 15.30 -2.62
CA GLU A 103 3.47 14.68 -3.49
C GLU A 103 2.37 13.94 -2.73
N LEU A 104 2.58 13.66 -1.44
CA LEU A 104 1.68 12.89 -0.59
C LEU A 104 1.02 13.75 0.49
N ASP A 105 1.31 15.05 0.54
CA ASP A 105 0.91 15.93 1.63
C ASP A 105 -0.20 16.90 1.19
N GLU A 106 -1.30 16.95 1.96
CA GLU A 106 -2.47 17.78 1.63
C GLU A 106 -2.18 19.28 1.68
N ALA A 107 -1.12 19.72 2.36
CA ALA A 107 -0.70 21.13 2.34
C ALA A 107 -0.04 21.54 1.01
N PHE A 108 0.34 20.58 0.16
CA PHE A 108 1.06 20.80 -1.09
C PHE A 108 0.25 20.43 -2.33
N THR A 109 -0.69 19.49 -2.21
CA THR A 109 -1.44 18.97 -3.35
C THR A 109 -2.81 18.44 -2.94
N ASP A 110 -3.81 18.66 -3.79
CA ASP A 110 -5.14 18.04 -3.65
C ASP A 110 -5.17 16.57 -4.09
N ARG A 111 -4.09 16.09 -4.73
CA ARG A 111 -4.03 14.71 -5.22
C ARG A 111 -3.83 13.75 -4.07
N VAL A 112 -4.80 12.87 -3.88
CA VAL A 112 -4.70 11.79 -2.88
C VAL A 112 -4.19 10.50 -3.52
N VAL A 113 -2.97 10.10 -3.13
CA VAL A 113 -2.44 8.76 -3.43
C VAL A 113 -2.94 7.80 -2.36
N ILE A 114 -3.43 6.63 -2.77
CA ILE A 114 -3.96 5.62 -1.85
C ILE A 114 -3.22 4.30 -1.95
N LEU A 115 -3.17 3.59 -0.82
CA LEU A 115 -2.93 2.16 -0.75
C LEU A 115 -4.30 1.46 -0.82
N ALA A 116 -4.65 0.97 -2.01
CA ALA A 116 -5.91 0.30 -2.29
C ALA A 116 -5.86 -1.20 -1.96
N ASP A 117 -6.96 -1.72 -1.44
CA ASP A 117 -7.26 -3.16 -1.27
C ASP A 117 -8.53 -3.59 -2.04
N GLU A 118 -9.25 -2.62 -2.62
CA GLU A 118 -10.44 -2.83 -3.44
C GLU A 118 -10.35 -2.08 -4.79
N ALA A 119 -10.90 -2.70 -5.83
CA ALA A 119 -11.15 -2.11 -7.14
C ALA A 119 -12.57 -2.47 -7.61
N ASP A 120 -13.35 -1.48 -8.03
CA ASP A 120 -14.72 -1.62 -8.53
C ASP A 120 -15.64 -2.38 -7.55
N GLY A 121 -15.46 -2.12 -6.25
CA GLY A 121 -16.24 -2.74 -5.17
C GLY A 121 -15.87 -4.20 -4.86
N GLN A 122 -14.80 -4.71 -5.47
CA GLN A 122 -14.29 -6.07 -5.24
C GLN A 122 -12.87 -6.03 -4.68
N ALA A 123 -12.48 -7.09 -3.96
CA ALA A 123 -11.10 -7.27 -3.54
C ALA A 123 -10.16 -7.32 -4.75
N LEU A 124 -8.93 -6.83 -4.59
CA LEU A 124 -7.94 -6.90 -5.66
C LEU A 124 -7.65 -8.36 -6.07
N PRO A 125 -7.45 -8.63 -7.37
CA PRO A 125 -6.99 -9.93 -7.85
C PRO A 125 -5.70 -10.39 -7.15
N VAL A 126 -5.54 -11.69 -6.95
CA VAL A 126 -4.40 -12.28 -6.21
C VAL A 126 -3.03 -11.88 -6.77
N ASP A 127 -2.93 -11.70 -8.08
CA ASP A 127 -1.70 -11.27 -8.77
C ASP A 127 -1.41 -9.76 -8.61
N LYS A 128 -2.38 -8.98 -8.13
CA LYS A 128 -2.29 -7.52 -7.97
C LYS A 128 -2.36 -7.05 -6.51
N GLY A 129 -2.95 -7.87 -5.63
CA GLY A 129 -3.21 -7.58 -4.23
C GLY A 129 -2.25 -8.27 -3.25
N PRO A 130 -2.52 -8.19 -1.94
CA PRO A 130 -3.71 -7.60 -1.33
C PRO A 130 -3.69 -6.07 -1.33
N TRP A 131 -2.54 -5.44 -1.58
CA TRP A 131 -2.42 -3.98 -1.60
C TRP A 131 -1.73 -3.46 -2.85
N ARG A 132 -2.23 -2.33 -3.36
CA ARG A 132 -1.75 -1.66 -4.56
C ARG A 132 -1.66 -0.16 -4.32
N ILE A 133 -0.59 0.48 -4.77
CA ILE A 133 -0.57 1.95 -4.90
C ILE A 133 -1.45 2.36 -6.08
N VAL A 134 -2.26 3.39 -5.87
CA VAL A 134 -3.03 4.05 -6.94
C VAL A 134 -2.72 5.54 -6.91
N VAL A 135 -2.21 6.06 -8.03
CA VAL A 135 -1.86 7.47 -8.22
C VAL A 135 -2.79 8.09 -9.26
N PRO A 136 -3.83 8.83 -8.85
CA PRO A 136 -4.74 9.47 -9.79
C PRO A 136 -4.03 10.50 -10.68
N GLY A 137 -4.50 10.64 -11.92
CA GLY A 137 -4.05 11.68 -12.85
C GLY A 137 -2.73 11.41 -13.57
N GLU A 138 -2.08 10.26 -13.37
CA GLU A 138 -0.93 9.86 -14.18
C GLU A 138 -1.38 9.31 -15.54
N LYS A 139 -0.79 9.82 -16.64
CA LYS A 139 -1.05 9.30 -18.00
C LYS A 139 -0.55 7.87 -18.19
N LYS A 140 0.57 7.54 -17.55
CA LYS A 140 1.13 6.18 -17.50
C LYS A 140 1.19 5.77 -16.03
N PRO A 141 0.44 4.73 -15.60
CA PRO A 141 0.33 4.38 -14.18
C PRO A 141 1.53 3.54 -13.70
N ALA A 142 2.75 3.92 -14.07
CA ALA A 142 3.97 3.17 -13.73
C ALA A 142 4.21 3.13 -12.21
N ARG A 143 3.82 4.19 -11.48
CA ARG A 143 3.95 4.26 -10.03
C ARG A 143 2.78 3.61 -9.27
N SER A 144 1.72 3.21 -9.97
CA SER A 144 0.59 2.49 -9.38
C SER A 144 0.91 0.99 -9.25
N CYS A 145 1.86 0.67 -8.37
CA CYS A 145 2.49 -0.63 -8.25
C CYS A 145 1.66 -1.63 -7.42
N PHE A 146 1.82 -2.92 -7.72
CA PHE A 146 1.02 -4.02 -7.16
C PHE A 146 1.72 -4.70 -5.99
N ARG A 147 0.95 -5.40 -5.16
CA ARG A 147 1.46 -6.29 -4.10
C ARG A 147 2.47 -5.59 -3.19
N VAL A 148 2.11 -4.41 -2.71
CA VAL A 148 2.97 -3.55 -1.87
C VAL A 148 3.30 -4.24 -0.55
N THR A 149 4.57 -4.26 -0.15
CA THR A 149 5.05 -4.90 1.08
C THR A 149 5.63 -3.92 2.08
N SER A 150 6.21 -2.81 1.63
CA SER A 150 6.76 -1.82 2.56
C SER A 150 6.73 -0.38 2.08
N PHE A 151 6.67 0.51 3.07
CA PHE A 151 6.90 1.93 2.98
C PHE A 151 8.16 2.28 3.80
N ASN A 152 9.16 2.87 3.14
CA ASN A 152 10.39 3.28 3.80
C ASN A 152 10.64 4.77 3.56
N ILE A 153 10.79 5.54 4.65
CA ILE A 153 11.11 6.96 4.56
C ILE A 153 12.61 7.17 4.59
N GLY A 154 13.12 7.90 3.59
CA GLY A 154 14.54 8.21 3.46
C GLY A 154 14.78 9.69 3.19
N PHE A 155 16.05 10.07 3.17
CA PHE A 155 16.54 11.36 2.70
C PHE A 155 17.29 11.17 1.39
N ALA A 156 17.04 12.01 0.40
CA ALA A 156 17.93 12.16 -0.73
C ALA A 156 19.15 12.97 -0.25
N LYS A 157 20.33 12.35 -0.28
CA LYS A 157 21.64 12.95 0.01
C LYS A 157 22.54 12.75 -1.20
#